data_AF-A0AAX4J4V8-F1
#
_entry.id   AF-A0AAX4J4V8-F1
#
_cell.length_a   1.000
_cell.length_b   1.000
_cell.length_c   1.000
_cell.angle_alpha   90.00
_cell.angle_beta   90.00
_cell.angle_gamma   90.00
#
_symmetry.space_group_name_H-M   'P 1'
#
loop_
_entity.id
_entity.type
_entity.pdbx_description
1 polymer ?
#
loop_
_entity_poly.entity_id
_entity_poly.type
_entity_poly.pdbx_seq_one_letter_code
_entity_poly.pdbx_strand_id
1 'polypeptide(L)'
;MVSGEKKASTEDRKRRSATHPPKTFRERFLHSLPFYTGPYGVSFLEIEAPVSQPRVVSNLRRDNVPLLRLDTVLFAVYYPCALKTKTDDHSAPENDGKGKAGGNGIKSQPSRVGWLPRPRVLTCKGYAKFFSVPNLPVTAYIAATSMFTKLPALRNAKLAGHWPEDMLGDDGPTGRTARNEESSSGTSPTFPVIIFSHGLGGSRMSYSSICGELASYGFIVVAVEHRDGSGARTYVNLPETRDVSDSDSSTAYVKSFSAQKIKNKKKGKQSDRHYCVDYLFPKDNAQDTAPHNARGVDTELRTAQIEMRMAEMEEAYRILGRINSGRGHEVEATNLRRKGNVASSSQGLTGIMWEDWKGRMFLENVTIMGHSFGGATTVETLRTESFAWVGQGIILDAWGPATVLP
;
A
#
# COMPACT_ATOMS: atom_id res chain seq x y z
N MET A 1 35.33 -11.82 39.43
CA MET A 1 35.42 -12.28 38.02
C MET A 1 34.15 -11.82 37.32
N VAL A 2 34.22 -10.69 36.64
CA VAL A 2 33.11 -10.11 35.88
C VAL A 2 33.24 -10.65 34.46
N SER A 3 32.29 -11.48 34.02
CA SER A 3 32.23 -11.95 32.63
C SER A 3 31.91 -10.77 31.73
N GLY A 4 32.88 -10.32 30.95
CA GLY A 4 32.69 -9.24 29.99
C GLY A 4 31.67 -9.65 28.92
N GLU A 5 30.56 -8.92 28.87
CA GLU A 5 29.69 -8.90 27.69
C GLU A 5 30.53 -8.45 26.49
N LYS A 6 30.74 -9.38 25.54
CA LYS A 6 31.26 -9.03 24.22
C LYS A 6 30.23 -8.13 23.54
N LYS A 7 30.53 -6.84 23.42
CA LYS A 7 29.87 -5.96 22.44
C LYS A 7 30.05 -6.58 21.07
N ALA A 8 28.97 -7.11 20.51
CA ALA A 8 28.92 -7.60 19.14
C ALA A 8 29.45 -6.51 18.18
N SER A 9 30.38 -6.89 17.31
CA SER A 9 31.05 -5.94 16.43
C SER A 9 30.09 -5.47 15.32
N THR A 10 30.40 -4.34 14.70
CA THR A 10 29.65 -3.83 13.53
C THR A 10 29.61 -4.84 12.36
N GLU A 11 30.50 -5.84 12.35
CA GLU A 11 30.48 -6.95 11.38
C GLU A 11 29.43 -8.03 11.70
N ASP A 12 29.14 -8.30 12.98
CA ASP A 12 28.07 -9.25 13.38
C ASP A 12 26.67 -8.72 13.01
N ARG A 13 26.55 -7.40 12.85
CA ARG A 13 25.32 -6.72 12.43
C ARG A 13 25.08 -6.76 10.91
N LYS A 14 26.02 -7.27 10.11
CA LYS A 14 25.69 -7.87 8.81
C LYS A 14 24.97 -9.20 9.04
N ARG A 15 23.84 -9.19 9.75
CA ARG A 15 22.76 -10.16 9.47
C ARG A 15 22.57 -10.11 7.97
N ARG A 16 22.68 -11.25 7.29
CA ARG A 16 22.83 -11.30 5.83
C ARG A 16 21.54 -10.80 5.18
N SER A 17 21.44 -9.48 4.98
CA SER A 17 20.30 -8.82 4.37
C SER A 17 20.02 -9.44 3.00
N ALA A 18 18.75 -9.59 2.64
CA ALA A 18 18.38 -10.14 1.34
C ALA A 18 19.08 -9.41 0.17
N THR A 19 19.35 -10.14 -0.91
CA THR A 19 20.01 -9.57 -2.09
C THR A 19 19.18 -8.42 -2.65
N HIS A 20 19.71 -7.21 -2.63
CA HIS A 20 18.92 -6.04 -3.02
C HIS A 20 18.73 -5.92 -4.54
N PRO A 21 17.58 -5.41 -5.00
CA PRO A 21 17.38 -5.13 -6.41
C PRO A 21 18.36 -4.03 -6.88
N PRO A 22 18.91 -4.16 -8.11
CA PRO A 22 19.94 -3.24 -8.59
C PRO A 22 19.39 -1.81 -8.72
N LYS A 23 20.18 -0.82 -8.27
CA LYS A 23 19.88 0.61 -8.48
C LYS A 23 19.88 0.93 -9.97
N THR A 24 18.89 1.72 -10.42
CA THR A 24 18.89 2.25 -11.79
C THR A 24 20.02 3.26 -11.95
N PHE A 25 20.42 3.54 -13.20
CA PHE A 25 21.42 4.57 -13.48
C PHE A 25 21.07 5.91 -12.83
N ARG A 26 19.81 6.34 -12.90
CA ARG A 26 19.34 7.60 -12.29
C ARG A 26 19.51 7.63 -10.77
N GLU A 27 19.25 6.53 -10.07
CA GLU A 27 19.41 6.43 -8.61
C GLU A 27 20.87 6.40 -8.14
N ARG A 28 21.84 6.33 -9.06
CA ARG A 28 23.26 6.52 -8.72
C ARG A 28 23.63 8.00 -8.62
N PHE A 29 22.84 8.88 -9.23
CA PHE A 29 23.10 10.33 -9.28
C PHE A 29 22.02 11.15 -8.56
N LEU A 30 20.83 10.58 -8.36
CA LEU A 30 19.69 11.20 -7.66
C LEU A 30 19.35 10.42 -6.38
N HIS A 31 18.41 10.94 -5.60
CA HIS A 31 17.94 10.31 -4.36
C HIS A 31 17.43 8.88 -4.60
N SER A 32 17.91 7.96 -3.76
CA SER A 32 17.42 6.59 -3.64
C SER A 32 16.95 6.34 -2.21
N LEU A 33 15.89 5.54 -2.07
CA LEU A 33 15.48 5.08 -0.75
C LEU A 33 16.51 4.07 -0.21
N PRO A 34 16.75 4.04 1.11
CA PRO A 34 17.58 3.01 1.71
C PRO A 34 16.97 1.63 1.45
N PHE A 35 17.83 0.62 1.34
CA PHE A 35 17.35 -0.76 1.30
C PHE A 35 16.81 -1.19 2.66
N TYR A 36 15.92 -2.18 2.65
CA TYR A 36 15.41 -2.78 3.87
C TYR A 36 16.45 -3.71 4.48
N THR A 37 16.47 -3.84 5.81
CA THR A 37 17.56 -4.52 6.52
C THR A 37 17.25 -5.97 6.91
N GLY A 38 16.00 -6.41 6.73
CA GLY A 38 15.58 -7.75 7.06
C GLY A 38 16.12 -8.84 6.13
N PRO A 39 15.97 -10.11 6.55
CA PRO A 39 16.48 -11.27 5.83
C PRO A 39 15.67 -11.62 4.57
N TYR A 40 14.43 -11.11 4.44
CA TYR A 40 13.62 -11.33 3.25
C TYR A 40 13.80 -10.20 2.22
N GLY A 41 13.71 -10.60 0.96
CA GLY A 41 13.41 -9.64 -0.09
C GLY A 41 12.02 -9.04 0.12
N VAL A 42 11.76 -7.87 -0.44
CA VAL A 42 10.43 -7.25 -0.36
C VAL A 42 9.82 -7.15 -1.73
N SER A 43 8.58 -7.60 -1.83
CA SER A 43 7.74 -7.41 -2.99
C SER A 43 6.54 -6.52 -2.69
N PHE A 44 5.91 -6.06 -3.76
CA PHE A 44 4.85 -5.07 -3.75
C PHE A 44 3.81 -5.41 -4.82
N LEU A 45 2.54 -5.42 -4.43
CA LEU A 45 1.38 -5.52 -5.32
C LEU A 45 0.30 -4.51 -4.93
N GLU A 46 -0.65 -4.24 -5.82
CA GLU A 46 -1.72 -3.27 -5.62
C GLU A 46 -3.07 -3.89 -5.99
N ILE A 47 -4.03 -3.78 -5.08
CA ILE A 47 -5.39 -4.30 -5.27
C ILE A 47 -6.37 -3.16 -5.09
N GLU A 48 -7.15 -2.89 -6.13
CA GLU A 48 -8.36 -2.08 -6.04
C GLU A 48 -9.55 -2.95 -6.38
N ALA A 49 -10.49 -3.12 -5.46
CA ALA A 49 -11.67 -3.94 -5.68
C ALA A 49 -12.94 -3.19 -5.29
N PRO A 50 -14.08 -3.44 -5.96
CA PRO A 50 -15.38 -2.99 -5.49
C PRO A 50 -15.63 -3.43 -4.05
N VAL A 51 -16.15 -2.52 -3.22
CA VAL A 51 -16.57 -2.89 -1.87
C VAL A 51 -17.84 -3.72 -1.91
N SER A 52 -18.10 -4.48 -0.84
CA SER A 52 -19.28 -5.34 -0.76
C SER A 52 -20.59 -4.55 -0.73
N GLN A 53 -20.59 -3.41 -0.05
CA GLN A 53 -21.73 -2.52 0.08
C GLN A 53 -21.34 -1.07 -0.22
N PRO A 54 -21.38 -0.68 -1.50
CA PRO A 54 -21.05 0.68 -1.88
C PRO A 54 -22.09 1.67 -1.35
N ARG A 55 -21.63 2.73 -0.68
CA ARG A 55 -22.51 3.65 0.05
C ARG A 55 -21.86 5.01 0.28
N VAL A 56 -22.70 5.97 0.64
CA VAL A 56 -22.26 7.21 1.30
C VAL A 56 -22.09 6.88 2.79
N VAL A 57 -20.95 7.25 3.38
CA VAL A 57 -20.63 6.89 4.77
C VAL A 57 -21.19 7.88 5.78
N SER A 58 -21.39 9.15 5.40
CA SER A 58 -21.89 10.17 6.31
C SER A 58 -22.91 11.11 5.65
N ASN A 59 -23.66 11.85 6.47
CA ASN A 59 -24.63 12.84 6.01
C ASN A 59 -23.96 14.15 5.53
N LEU A 60 -22.64 14.24 5.58
CA LEU A 60 -21.88 15.42 5.19
C LEU A 60 -22.01 15.72 3.69
N ARG A 61 -22.43 16.94 3.38
CA ARG A 61 -22.64 17.41 2.01
C ARG A 61 -21.96 18.76 1.77
N ARG A 62 -21.51 18.98 0.55
CA ARG A 62 -21.08 20.28 0.04
C ARG A 62 -21.84 20.57 -1.25
N ASP A 63 -22.55 21.69 -1.29
CA ASP A 63 -23.41 22.08 -2.41
C ASP A 63 -24.42 20.98 -2.79
N ASN A 64 -25.08 20.41 -1.78
CA ASN A 64 -26.00 19.26 -1.85
C ASN A 64 -25.38 17.91 -2.27
N VAL A 65 -24.07 17.86 -2.50
CA VAL A 65 -23.39 16.65 -2.95
C VAL A 65 -22.66 15.96 -1.77
N PRO A 66 -22.95 14.68 -1.48
CA PRO A 66 -22.22 13.87 -0.50
C PRO A 66 -20.70 14.00 -0.60
N LEU A 67 -20.01 14.04 0.55
CA LEU A 67 -18.55 14.20 0.60
C LEU A 67 -17.80 12.86 0.65
N LEU A 68 -18.31 11.93 1.45
CA LEU A 68 -17.62 10.68 1.78
C LEU A 68 -18.37 9.49 1.19
N ARG A 69 -17.85 8.96 0.08
CA ARG A 69 -18.44 7.86 -0.65
C ARG A 69 -17.44 6.72 -0.85
N LEU A 70 -17.87 5.53 -0.47
CA LEU A 70 -17.10 4.30 -0.56
C LEU A 70 -17.65 3.43 -1.69
N ASP A 71 -16.94 3.40 -2.83
CA ASP A 71 -17.27 2.55 -3.98
C ASP A 71 -16.26 1.40 -4.18
N THR A 72 -14.98 1.67 -3.91
CA THR A 72 -13.89 0.69 -3.98
C THR A 72 -12.96 0.85 -2.78
N VAL A 73 -12.26 -0.23 -2.46
CA VAL A 73 -11.11 -0.20 -1.55
C VAL A 73 -9.83 -0.32 -2.37
N LEU A 74 -8.82 0.51 -2.09
CA LEU A 74 -7.47 0.39 -2.66
C LEU A 74 -6.46 0.19 -1.54
N PHE A 75 -5.59 -0.81 -1.69
CA PHE A 75 -4.43 -0.97 -0.84
C PHE A 75 -3.22 -1.49 -1.62
N ALA A 76 -2.04 -1.25 -1.06
CA ALA A 76 -0.80 -1.88 -1.45
C ALA A 76 -0.44 -2.98 -0.45
N VAL A 77 0.14 -4.08 -0.93
CA VAL A 77 0.68 -5.13 -0.06
C VAL A 77 2.18 -5.17 -0.22
N TYR A 78 2.90 -4.92 0.87
CA TYR A 78 4.33 -5.16 1.02
C TYR A 78 4.48 -6.53 1.67
N TYR A 79 5.24 -7.44 1.06
CA TYR A 79 5.33 -8.82 1.54
C TYR A 79 6.73 -9.41 1.34
N PRO A 80 7.13 -10.38 2.18
CA PRO A 80 8.40 -11.08 2.04
C PRO A 80 8.42 -11.88 0.74
N CYS A 81 9.45 -11.68 -0.08
CA CYS A 81 9.71 -12.49 -1.26
C CYS A 81 11.09 -13.15 -1.18
N ALA A 82 11.18 -14.34 -1.75
CA ALA A 82 12.46 -14.99 -1.94
C ALA A 82 13.21 -14.24 -3.05
N LEU A 83 14.20 -13.42 -2.67
CA LEU A 83 15.17 -12.93 -3.62
C LEU A 83 16.23 -14.01 -3.77
N LYS A 84 16.47 -14.46 -5.02
CA LYS A 84 17.48 -15.48 -5.34
C LYS A 84 18.76 -15.19 -4.57
N THR A 85 19.08 -16.06 -3.62
CA THR A 85 20.39 -16.09 -3.00
C THR A 85 21.36 -16.61 -4.05
N LYS A 86 22.56 -16.01 -4.16
CA LYS A 86 23.60 -16.50 -5.09
C LYS A 86 23.99 -17.97 -4.84
N THR A 87 23.58 -18.52 -3.70
CA THR A 87 23.85 -19.89 -3.24
C THR A 87 22.82 -20.93 -3.69
N ASP A 88 21.74 -20.54 -4.38
CA ASP A 88 20.72 -21.50 -4.85
C ASP A 88 21.11 -22.21 -6.17
N ASP A 89 22.29 -21.91 -6.74
CA ASP A 89 22.82 -22.53 -7.96
C ASP A 89 23.84 -23.63 -7.64
N HIS A 90 23.36 -24.76 -7.12
CA HIS A 90 24.01 -26.06 -7.33
C HIS A 90 23.13 -27.05 -8.10
N SER A 91 21.91 -26.66 -8.47
CA SER A 91 20.99 -27.49 -9.27
C SER A 91 20.53 -26.84 -10.59
N ALA A 92 21.11 -25.71 -10.99
CA ALA A 92 20.99 -25.24 -12.37
C ALA A 92 22.14 -25.84 -13.20
N PRO A 93 21.88 -26.42 -14.38
CA PRO A 93 22.96 -26.83 -15.27
C PRO A 93 23.79 -25.60 -15.61
N GLU A 94 25.11 -25.72 -15.45
CA GLU A 94 26.09 -24.75 -15.91
C GLU A 94 25.79 -24.40 -17.36
N ASN A 95 25.45 -23.14 -17.61
CA ASN A 95 25.22 -22.65 -18.95
C ASN A 95 26.58 -22.34 -19.57
N ASP A 96 27.26 -23.40 -20.01
CA ASP A 96 28.42 -23.28 -20.88
C ASP A 96 28.02 -22.51 -22.15
N GLY A 97 28.85 -21.53 -22.49
CA GLY A 97 28.56 -20.57 -23.52
C GLY A 97 28.29 -21.19 -24.89
N LYS A 98 27.43 -20.49 -25.65
CA LYS A 98 27.12 -20.62 -27.09
C LYS A 98 25.92 -21.52 -27.42
N GLY A 99 24.72 -20.99 -27.22
CA GLY A 99 23.50 -21.44 -27.90
C GLY A 99 22.70 -20.24 -28.43
N LYS A 100 22.57 -20.13 -29.76
CA LYS A 100 21.77 -19.10 -30.45
C LYS A 100 20.28 -19.26 -30.14
N ALA A 101 19.57 -18.13 -30.17
CA ALA A 101 18.16 -17.96 -29.85
C ALA A 101 17.20 -18.93 -30.55
N GLY A 102 16.17 -19.37 -29.81
CA GLY A 102 15.01 -20.09 -30.35
C GLY A 102 14.04 -20.52 -29.25
N GLY A 103 13.22 -19.58 -28.73
CA GLY A 103 12.17 -19.89 -27.77
C GLY A 103 11.60 -18.65 -27.10
N ASN A 104 10.31 -18.39 -27.32
CA ASN A 104 9.57 -17.19 -26.92
C ASN A 104 9.24 -17.16 -25.40
N GLY A 105 10.25 -17.28 -24.55
CA GLY A 105 10.13 -17.15 -23.10
C GLY A 105 10.78 -15.86 -22.64
N ILE A 106 10.03 -14.75 -22.61
CA ILE A 106 10.51 -13.51 -21.99
C ILE A 106 10.59 -13.77 -20.47
N LYS A 107 11.73 -14.27 -19.99
CA LYS A 107 12.09 -14.22 -18.56
C LYS A 107 12.43 -12.77 -18.21
N SER A 108 11.43 -11.90 -18.15
CA SER A 108 11.62 -10.51 -17.73
C SER A 108 11.97 -10.49 -16.24
N GLN A 109 13.14 -9.96 -15.90
CA GLN A 109 13.50 -9.65 -14.51
C GLN A 109 12.38 -8.82 -13.84
N PRO A 110 12.00 -9.12 -12.59
CA PRO A 110 10.93 -8.37 -11.92
C PRO A 110 11.25 -6.88 -11.84
N SER A 111 10.29 -6.04 -12.22
CA SER A 111 10.51 -4.58 -12.26
C SER A 111 10.30 -3.94 -10.90
N ARG A 112 11.06 -2.87 -10.58
CA ARG A 112 10.83 -2.08 -9.37
C ARG A 112 9.70 -1.07 -9.52
N VAL A 113 8.92 -0.94 -8.46
CA VAL A 113 7.78 -0.01 -8.33
C VAL A 113 8.29 1.43 -8.19
N GLY A 114 7.57 2.40 -8.76
CA GLY A 114 7.86 3.82 -8.51
C GLY A 114 7.24 4.26 -7.20
N TRP A 115 7.95 5.07 -6.41
CA TRP A 115 7.50 5.55 -5.10
C TRP A 115 6.30 6.50 -5.20
N LEU A 116 6.38 7.52 -6.05
CA LEU A 116 5.28 8.47 -6.21
C LEU A 116 4.07 7.82 -6.92
N PRO A 117 2.85 7.91 -6.35
CA PRO A 117 1.63 7.43 -6.99
C PRO A 117 1.42 7.97 -8.41
N ARG A 118 0.65 7.23 -9.21
CA ARG A 118 0.27 7.62 -10.57
C ARG A 118 -1.09 8.32 -10.58
N PRO A 119 -1.37 9.19 -11.56
CA PRO A 119 -0.41 9.80 -12.49
C PRO A 119 0.42 10.86 -11.77
N ARG A 120 1.76 10.78 -11.88
CA ARG A 120 2.70 11.55 -11.04
C ARG A 120 2.45 13.06 -11.03
N VAL A 121 2.26 13.67 -12.19
CA VAL A 121 1.99 15.12 -12.31
C VAL A 121 0.67 15.51 -11.64
N LEU A 122 -0.34 14.64 -11.73
CA LEU A 122 -1.63 14.88 -11.07
C LEU A 122 -1.51 14.64 -9.56
N THR A 123 -0.72 13.67 -9.12
CA THR A 123 -0.37 13.52 -7.70
C THR A 123 0.34 14.76 -7.17
N CYS A 124 1.25 15.39 -7.92
CA CYS A 124 1.84 16.68 -7.54
C CYS A 124 0.78 17.80 -7.40
N LYS A 125 -0.25 17.83 -8.26
CA LYS A 125 -1.39 18.75 -8.09
C LYS A 125 -2.13 18.50 -6.77
N GLY A 126 -2.30 17.23 -6.40
CA GLY A 126 -2.87 16.85 -5.10
C GLY A 126 -2.07 17.43 -3.93
N TYR A 127 -0.75 17.23 -3.93
CA TYR A 127 0.13 17.83 -2.92
C TYR A 127 0.11 19.36 -2.93
N ALA A 128 0.08 19.99 -4.10
CA ALA A 128 -0.05 21.45 -4.21
C ALA A 128 -1.35 21.96 -3.58
N LYS A 129 -2.47 21.24 -3.79
CA LYS A 129 -3.74 21.52 -3.11
C LYS A 129 -3.62 21.33 -1.60
N PHE A 130 -3.06 20.20 -1.14
CA PHE A 130 -2.89 19.90 0.28
C PHE A 130 -2.06 20.96 1.01
N PHE A 131 -0.95 21.40 0.43
CA PHE A 131 -0.09 22.44 0.99
C PHE A 131 -0.60 23.88 0.75
N SER A 132 -1.70 24.06 0.01
CA SER A 132 -2.22 25.38 -0.39
C SER A 132 -1.20 26.26 -1.13
N VAL A 133 -0.40 25.66 -2.02
CA VAL A 133 0.64 26.35 -2.80
C VAL A 133 0.43 26.16 -4.31
N PRO A 134 1.00 27.03 -5.16
CA PRO A 134 0.90 26.87 -6.61
C PRO A 134 1.46 25.53 -7.11
N ASN A 135 0.80 24.94 -8.12
CA ASN A 135 1.14 23.61 -8.64
C ASN A 135 2.55 23.52 -9.26
N LEU A 136 2.99 24.56 -9.98
CA LEU A 136 4.24 24.51 -10.74
C LEU A 136 5.48 24.36 -9.82
N PRO A 137 5.65 25.17 -8.75
CA PRO A 137 6.73 24.97 -7.79
C PRO A 137 6.77 23.56 -7.18
N VAL A 138 5.63 23.05 -6.72
CA VAL A 138 5.53 21.69 -6.15
C VAL A 138 5.90 20.62 -7.16
N THR A 139 5.36 20.74 -8.38
CA THR A 139 5.67 19.79 -9.46
C THR A 139 7.14 19.83 -9.82
N ALA A 140 7.75 21.01 -9.92
CA ALA A 140 9.17 21.18 -10.22
C ALA A 140 10.05 20.58 -9.12
N TYR A 141 9.76 20.86 -7.85
CA TYR A 141 10.49 20.30 -6.71
C TYR A 141 10.40 18.77 -6.67
N ILE A 142 9.19 18.21 -6.78
CA ILE A 142 8.99 16.75 -6.79
C ILE A 142 9.65 16.12 -8.02
N ALA A 143 9.58 16.74 -9.19
CA ALA A 143 10.25 16.26 -10.42
C ALA A 143 11.76 16.19 -10.26
N ALA A 144 12.37 17.22 -9.65
CA ALA A 144 13.81 17.30 -9.42
C ALA A 144 14.31 16.32 -8.34
N THR A 145 13.46 15.94 -7.38
CA THR A 145 13.87 15.15 -6.21
C THR A 145 13.41 13.69 -6.25
N SER A 146 12.10 13.45 -6.32
CA SER A 146 11.50 12.18 -5.88
C SER A 146 10.51 11.54 -6.86
N MET A 147 10.12 12.24 -7.93
CA MET A 147 9.13 11.79 -8.92
C MET A 147 9.49 10.45 -9.57
N PHE A 148 10.78 10.19 -9.75
CA PHE A 148 11.28 8.98 -10.42
C PHE A 148 11.90 7.97 -9.45
N THR A 149 11.87 8.26 -8.14
CA THR A 149 12.37 7.36 -7.10
C THR A 149 11.66 6.02 -7.18
N LYS A 150 12.43 4.95 -6.99
CA LYS A 150 11.93 3.58 -6.96
C LYS A 150 11.85 3.10 -5.53
N LEU A 151 10.81 2.33 -5.24
CA LEU A 151 10.78 1.52 -4.03
C LEU A 151 11.90 0.47 -4.10
N PRO A 152 12.56 0.13 -2.98
CA PRO A 152 13.43 -1.03 -2.88
C PRO A 152 12.62 -2.34 -2.79
N ALA A 153 11.53 -2.44 -3.57
CA ALA A 153 10.64 -3.58 -3.63
C ALA A 153 10.38 -4.01 -5.08
N LEU A 154 10.35 -5.32 -5.31
CA LEU A 154 10.03 -5.92 -6.60
C LEU A 154 8.52 -5.97 -6.82
N ARG A 155 8.06 -5.72 -8.04
CA ARG A 155 6.65 -5.89 -8.39
C ARG A 155 6.32 -7.36 -8.59
N ASN A 156 5.25 -7.82 -7.94
CA ASN A 156 4.64 -9.14 -8.16
C ASN A 156 5.62 -10.33 -8.10
N ALA A 157 6.62 -10.29 -7.22
CA ALA A 157 7.54 -11.41 -7.04
C ALA A 157 6.87 -12.54 -6.25
N LYS A 158 7.42 -13.75 -6.33
CA LYS A 158 6.88 -14.91 -5.60
C LYS A 158 6.98 -14.67 -4.08
N LEU A 159 5.90 -14.97 -3.35
CA LEU A 159 5.87 -14.95 -1.89
C LEU A 159 6.94 -15.90 -1.34
N ALA A 160 7.66 -15.51 -0.27
CA ALA A 160 8.70 -16.34 0.32
C ALA A 160 8.15 -17.72 0.71
N GLY A 161 8.87 -18.80 0.37
CA GLY A 161 8.42 -20.18 0.56
C GLY A 161 8.97 -20.88 1.80
N HIS A 162 9.96 -20.29 2.46
CA HIS A 162 10.71 -20.87 3.57
C HIS A 162 11.07 -19.79 4.60
N TRP A 163 11.37 -20.20 5.84
CA TRP A 163 11.99 -19.32 6.82
C TRP A 163 13.43 -18.98 6.42
N PRO A 164 14.00 -17.81 6.79
CA PRO A 164 15.38 -17.50 6.51
C PRO A 164 16.30 -18.38 7.37
N GLU A 165 17.43 -18.80 6.82
CA GLU A 165 18.43 -19.61 7.54
C GLU A 165 18.81 -19.01 8.90
N ASP A 166 18.95 -17.67 8.96
CA ASP A 166 19.27 -16.96 10.20
C ASP A 166 18.18 -17.10 11.29
N MET A 167 16.88 -17.15 10.91
CA MET A 167 15.81 -17.47 11.89
C MET A 167 15.82 -18.94 12.27
N LEU A 168 16.09 -19.83 11.31
CA LEU A 168 16.19 -21.26 11.59
C LEU A 168 17.40 -21.60 12.47
N GLY A 169 18.45 -20.77 12.45
CA GLY A 169 19.61 -20.86 13.33
C GLY A 169 19.44 -20.19 14.70
N ASP A 170 18.35 -19.47 14.94
CA ASP A 170 18.09 -18.80 16.23
C ASP A 170 17.68 -19.82 17.30
N ASP A 171 18.48 -19.99 18.34
CA ASP A 171 18.18 -20.92 19.44
C ASP A 171 17.03 -20.43 20.36
N GLY A 172 16.58 -19.19 20.19
CA GLY A 172 15.45 -18.61 20.92
C GLY A 172 14.09 -19.24 20.60
N PRO A 173 13.03 -18.84 21.32
CA PRO A 173 11.67 -19.35 21.11
C PRO A 173 11.18 -19.17 19.67
N THR A 174 11.54 -18.05 19.04
CA THR A 174 11.23 -17.71 17.65
C THR A 174 11.82 -18.68 16.66
N GLY A 175 13.14 -18.92 16.72
CA GLY A 175 13.78 -19.89 15.82
C GLY A 175 13.36 -21.33 16.13
N ARG A 176 13.03 -21.66 17.38
CA ARG A 176 12.46 -22.99 17.71
C ARG A 176 11.11 -23.22 17.07
N THR A 177 10.21 -22.23 17.10
CA THR A 177 8.92 -22.31 16.40
C THR A 177 9.12 -22.41 14.89
N ALA A 178 9.99 -21.57 14.31
CA ALA A 178 10.30 -21.62 12.88
C ALA A 178 10.84 -22.99 12.44
N ARG A 179 11.78 -23.57 13.21
CA ARG A 179 12.30 -24.93 12.96
C ARG A 179 11.20 -25.98 13.06
N ASN A 180 10.35 -25.90 14.09
CA ASN A 180 9.25 -26.84 14.27
C ASN A 180 8.31 -26.80 13.06
N GLU A 181 7.86 -25.61 12.65
CA GLU A 181 6.99 -25.43 11.48
C GLU A 181 7.62 -25.92 10.17
N GLU A 182 8.90 -25.63 9.94
CA GLU A 182 9.63 -26.07 8.75
C GLU A 182 9.81 -27.61 8.75
N SER A 183 10.06 -28.21 9.92
CA SER A 183 10.29 -29.65 10.09
C SER A 183 9.03 -30.50 10.09
N SER A 184 7.88 -29.95 10.52
CA SER A 184 6.68 -30.74 10.80
C SER A 184 5.85 -31.08 9.57
N SER A 185 6.03 -30.40 8.44
CA SER A 185 4.97 -30.47 7.40
C SER A 185 5.35 -30.11 5.97
N GLY A 186 6.60 -29.71 5.66
CA GLY A 186 6.90 -29.18 4.32
C GLY A 186 5.98 -28.00 3.93
N THR A 187 5.39 -27.35 4.93
CA THR A 187 4.42 -26.26 4.79
C THR A 187 5.16 -24.94 4.77
N SER A 188 4.84 -24.11 3.79
CA SER A 188 5.44 -22.78 3.69
C SER A 188 5.01 -21.86 4.86
N PRO A 189 5.86 -20.90 5.29
CA PRO A 189 5.62 -20.05 6.45
C PRO A 189 4.30 -19.29 6.42
N THR A 190 3.58 -19.20 7.53
CA THR A 190 2.43 -18.29 7.68
C THR A 190 2.90 -16.96 8.26
N PHE A 191 2.57 -15.85 7.61
CA PHE A 191 3.06 -14.54 7.98
C PHE A 191 2.03 -13.74 8.80
N PRO A 192 2.46 -13.03 9.86
CA PRO A 192 1.62 -12.06 10.56
C PRO A 192 1.24 -10.90 9.63
N VAL A 193 0.02 -10.39 9.80
CA VAL A 193 -0.53 -9.31 8.98
C VAL A 193 -0.58 -8.01 9.76
N ILE A 194 -0.17 -6.91 9.11
CA ILE A 194 -0.33 -5.54 9.59
C ILE A 194 -1.17 -4.78 8.57
N ILE A 195 -2.29 -4.19 8.98
CA ILE A 195 -3.02 -3.21 8.15
C ILE A 195 -2.54 -1.81 8.55
N PHE A 196 -2.01 -1.06 7.59
CA PHE A 196 -1.40 0.24 7.80
C PHE A 196 -2.29 1.38 7.29
N SER A 197 -2.47 2.39 8.14
CA SER A 197 -3.33 3.56 7.94
C SER A 197 -2.49 4.86 7.87
N HIS A 198 -2.54 5.59 6.75
CA HIS A 198 -1.68 6.77 6.52
C HIS A 198 -2.14 8.05 7.24
N GLY A 199 -1.26 9.04 7.43
CA GLY A 199 -1.66 10.36 7.94
C GLY A 199 -2.39 11.24 6.90
N LEU A 200 -2.79 12.46 7.31
CA LEU A 200 -3.29 13.48 6.39
C LEU A 200 -2.24 13.81 5.32
N GLY A 201 -2.67 14.01 4.08
CA GLY A 201 -1.80 14.18 2.91
C GLY A 201 -1.06 12.91 2.49
N GLY A 202 -1.20 11.81 3.24
CA GLY A 202 -0.54 10.53 3.00
C GLY A 202 -1.10 9.75 1.82
N SER A 203 -0.48 8.59 1.60
CA SER A 203 -0.86 7.60 0.60
C SER A 203 -0.35 6.21 1.03
N ARG A 204 -0.82 5.14 0.37
CA ARG A 204 -0.31 3.76 0.52
C ARG A 204 1.20 3.62 0.26
N MET A 205 1.83 4.63 -0.33
CA MET A 205 3.24 4.65 -0.68
C MET A 205 4.10 5.50 0.27
N SER A 206 3.47 6.35 1.08
CA SER A 206 4.19 7.37 1.87
C SER A 206 5.06 6.77 2.98
N TYR A 207 4.68 5.60 3.49
CA TYR A 207 5.34 4.91 4.60
C TYR A 207 6.14 3.69 4.13
N SER A 208 6.58 3.68 2.86
CA SER A 208 7.25 2.52 2.28
C SER A 208 8.50 2.07 3.04
N SER A 209 9.20 3.00 3.71
CA SER A 209 10.33 2.64 4.58
C SER A 209 9.89 1.76 5.74
N ILE A 210 8.81 2.11 6.44
CA ILE A 210 8.29 1.31 7.57
C ILE A 210 7.64 0.02 7.05
N CYS A 211 6.72 0.14 6.07
CA CYS A 211 5.99 -1.02 5.55
C CYS A 211 6.92 -2.06 4.92
N GLY A 212 7.93 -1.59 4.17
CA GLY A 212 8.91 -2.48 3.57
C GLY A 212 9.91 -3.05 4.57
N GLU A 213 10.31 -2.30 5.59
CA GLU A 213 11.18 -2.83 6.66
C GLU A 213 10.50 -3.98 7.39
N LEU A 214 9.26 -3.77 7.83
CA LEU A 214 8.44 -4.83 8.45
C LEU A 214 8.28 -6.02 7.51
N ALA A 215 8.00 -5.79 6.22
CA ALA A 215 7.90 -6.87 5.26
C ALA A 215 9.21 -7.66 5.08
N SER A 216 10.37 -6.99 5.15
CA SER A 216 11.67 -7.64 5.09
C SER A 216 11.96 -8.54 6.30
N TYR A 217 11.24 -8.34 7.41
CA TYR A 217 11.28 -9.19 8.60
C TYR A 217 10.17 -10.26 8.66
N GLY A 218 9.40 -10.43 7.58
CA GLY A 218 8.41 -11.51 7.49
C GLY A 218 6.98 -11.08 7.83
N PHE A 219 6.65 -9.80 7.77
CA PHE A 219 5.25 -9.35 7.90
C PHE A 219 4.61 -9.15 6.52
N ILE A 220 3.32 -9.46 6.40
CA ILE A 220 2.51 -8.96 5.27
C ILE A 220 1.90 -7.63 5.70
N VAL A 221 2.36 -6.53 5.10
CA VAL A 221 1.91 -5.18 5.44
C VAL A 221 1.00 -4.63 4.35
N VAL A 222 -0.24 -4.34 4.73
CA VAL A 222 -1.34 -3.90 3.86
C VAL A 222 -1.57 -2.41 4.08
N ALA A 223 -0.94 -1.57 3.27
CA ALA A 223 -1.08 -0.12 3.34
C ALA A 223 -2.32 0.34 2.57
N VAL A 224 -3.35 0.77 3.29
CA VAL A 224 -4.62 1.24 2.71
C VAL A 224 -4.45 2.65 2.17
N GLU A 225 -5.00 2.91 0.98
CA GLU A 225 -5.13 4.25 0.43
C GLU A 225 -6.56 4.73 0.70
N HIS A 226 -6.72 5.69 1.59
CA HIS A 226 -8.04 6.16 2.00
C HIS A 226 -8.69 7.09 0.97
N ARG A 227 -9.99 6.91 0.75
CA ARG A 227 -10.87 7.66 -0.18
C ARG A 227 -11.76 8.68 0.51
N ASP A 228 -11.51 8.91 1.79
CA ASP A 228 -12.20 9.84 2.67
C ASP A 228 -11.80 11.32 2.45
N GLY A 229 -10.95 11.62 1.47
CA GLY A 229 -10.42 12.96 1.24
C GLY A 229 -9.33 13.37 2.23
N SER A 230 -8.75 12.44 3.00
CA SER A 230 -7.61 12.71 3.89
C SER A 230 -6.26 12.65 3.16
N GLY A 231 -6.14 11.89 2.07
CA GLY A 231 -4.93 11.81 1.25
C GLY A 231 -4.74 13.03 0.35
N ALA A 232 -3.52 13.25 -0.16
CA ALA A 232 -3.25 14.38 -1.05
C ALA A 232 -4.05 14.30 -2.36
N ARG A 233 -4.07 13.12 -2.97
CA ARG A 233 -4.90 12.78 -4.13
C ARG A 233 -4.93 11.28 -4.33
N THR A 234 -6.09 10.78 -4.72
CA THR A 234 -6.25 9.40 -5.16
C THR A 234 -7.36 9.25 -6.20
N TYR A 235 -7.48 8.05 -6.78
CA TYR A 235 -8.42 7.76 -7.88
C TYR A 235 -9.24 6.53 -7.55
N VAL A 236 -10.54 6.60 -7.83
CA VAL A 236 -11.50 5.49 -7.75
C VAL A 236 -11.86 5.08 -9.16
N ASN A 237 -11.51 3.85 -9.53
CA ASN A 237 -12.01 3.21 -10.75
C ASN A 237 -13.35 2.54 -10.43
N LEU A 238 -14.29 2.53 -11.37
CA LEU A 238 -15.60 1.88 -11.19
C LEU A 238 -15.69 0.59 -12.02
N PRO A 239 -16.42 -0.44 -11.54
CA PRO A 239 -16.60 -1.69 -12.26
C PRO A 239 -17.43 -1.54 -13.55
N GLU A 240 -17.44 -2.59 -14.38
CA GLU A 240 -18.40 -2.90 -15.47
C GLU A 240 -19.66 -2.05 -15.52
N THR A 241 -20.37 -2.22 -14.41
CA THR A 241 -21.79 -2.05 -14.25
C THR A 241 -22.16 -0.73 -13.59
N ARG A 242 -21.19 0.18 -13.41
CA ARG A 242 -21.40 1.46 -12.73
C ARG A 242 -20.75 2.60 -13.48
N ASP A 243 -21.50 3.69 -13.59
CA ASP A 243 -21.03 4.94 -14.17
C ASP A 243 -20.88 6.02 -13.09
N VAL A 244 -20.06 7.04 -13.39
CA VAL A 244 -19.84 8.18 -12.48
C VAL A 244 -21.10 9.03 -12.30
N SER A 245 -22.05 9.00 -13.26
CA SER A 245 -23.37 9.61 -13.09
C SER A 245 -24.17 9.01 -11.94
N ASP A 246 -23.87 7.77 -11.55
CA ASP A 246 -24.48 7.12 -10.38
C ASP A 246 -23.76 7.53 -9.07
N SER A 247 -22.73 8.38 -9.17
CA SER A 247 -21.91 8.87 -8.06
C SER A 247 -22.18 10.35 -7.76
N ASP A 248 -23.14 10.60 -6.88
CA ASP A 248 -23.44 11.93 -6.31
C ASP A 248 -22.34 12.40 -5.32
N SER A 249 -21.04 12.38 -5.65
CA SER A 249 -19.98 12.81 -4.71
C SER A 249 -19.28 14.11 -5.10
N SER A 250 -19.14 15.09 -4.18
CA SER A 250 -18.46 16.38 -4.45
C SER A 250 -16.95 16.25 -4.42
N THR A 251 -16.43 15.19 -3.81
CA THR A 251 -15.01 14.86 -3.89
C THR A 251 -14.64 14.28 -5.24
N ALA A 252 -15.60 13.70 -5.99
CA ALA A 252 -15.44 13.30 -7.38
C ALA A 252 -15.27 14.54 -8.26
N TYR A 253 -14.04 14.98 -8.46
CA TYR A 253 -13.76 16.05 -9.40
C TYR A 253 -13.92 15.53 -10.84
N VAL A 254 -15.16 15.48 -11.33
CA VAL A 254 -15.48 15.24 -12.75
C VAL A 254 -15.32 16.55 -13.51
N LYS A 255 -14.13 17.17 -13.46
CA LYS A 255 -13.75 18.11 -14.53
C LYS A 255 -12.90 17.36 -15.51
N SER A 256 -13.56 16.95 -16.59
CA SER A 256 -12.95 16.83 -17.89
C SER A 256 -11.99 18.02 -18.10
N PHE A 257 -10.68 17.76 -18.08
CA PHE A 257 -9.69 18.70 -18.62
C PHE A 257 -9.79 18.72 -20.16
N SER A 258 -11.00 18.93 -20.67
CA SER A 258 -11.33 19.08 -22.09
C SER A 258 -12.65 19.81 -22.34
N ALA A 259 -13.20 20.56 -21.36
CA ALA A 259 -14.35 21.45 -21.59
C ALA A 259 -13.97 22.81 -22.22
N GLN A 260 -12.84 22.89 -22.93
CA GLN A 260 -12.58 23.96 -23.88
C GLN A 260 -11.81 23.40 -25.08
N LYS A 261 -12.47 23.45 -26.24
CA LYS A 261 -12.11 22.89 -27.56
C LYS A 261 -12.14 21.37 -27.69
N ILE A 262 -13.35 20.79 -27.86
CA ILE A 262 -13.66 19.92 -29.02
C ILE A 262 -15.14 20.10 -29.39
N LYS A 263 -15.45 21.15 -30.17
CA LYS A 263 -16.52 20.99 -31.18
C LYS A 263 -15.95 19.99 -32.19
N ASN A 264 -16.71 18.93 -32.50
CA ASN A 264 -16.37 17.80 -33.38
C ASN A 264 -15.52 16.68 -32.77
N LYS A 265 -16.16 15.69 -32.15
CA LYS A 265 -15.80 14.27 -32.37
C LYS A 265 -16.90 13.31 -31.94
N LYS A 266 -17.52 12.71 -32.96
CA LYS A 266 -18.22 11.41 -33.09
C LYS A 266 -18.62 10.67 -31.79
N LYS A 267 -19.91 10.29 -31.76
CA LYS A 267 -20.52 9.23 -30.94
C LYS A 267 -19.58 8.01 -30.83
N GLY A 268 -19.30 7.57 -29.59
CA GLY A 268 -18.51 6.36 -29.30
C GLY A 268 -17.32 6.57 -28.35
N LYS A 269 -17.41 7.46 -27.34
CA LYS A 269 -16.35 7.65 -26.34
C LYS A 269 -16.79 7.10 -24.98
N GLN A 270 -16.05 6.09 -24.55
CA GLN A 270 -15.97 5.49 -23.22
C GLN A 270 -16.39 6.47 -22.10
N SER A 271 -17.45 6.12 -21.37
CA SER A 271 -17.87 6.77 -20.12
C SER A 271 -16.63 7.01 -19.22
N ASP A 272 -16.56 8.15 -18.54
CA ASP A 272 -15.52 8.43 -17.53
C ASP A 272 -15.77 7.49 -16.35
N ARG A 273 -15.24 6.27 -16.40
CA ARG A 273 -15.50 5.20 -15.39
C ARG A 273 -14.54 5.26 -14.20
N HIS A 274 -14.20 6.48 -13.81
CA HIS A 274 -13.38 6.76 -12.65
C HIS A 274 -13.63 8.19 -12.16
N TYR A 275 -13.37 8.43 -10.88
CA TYR A 275 -13.30 9.79 -10.33
C TYR A 275 -12.04 10.00 -9.49
N CYS A 276 -11.66 11.25 -9.32
CA CYS A 276 -10.52 11.67 -8.51
C CYS A 276 -11.04 12.16 -7.17
N VAL A 277 -10.38 11.78 -6.06
CA VAL A 277 -10.61 12.32 -4.72
C VAL A 277 -9.36 13.10 -4.31
N ASP A 278 -9.51 14.39 -4.08
CA ASP A 278 -8.44 15.26 -3.58
C ASP A 278 -8.63 15.52 -2.08
N TYR A 279 -7.58 16.04 -1.44
CA TYR A 279 -7.66 16.49 -0.05
C TYR A 279 -8.88 17.40 0.19
N LEU A 280 -9.66 17.06 1.21
CA LEU A 280 -10.87 17.75 1.61
C LEU A 280 -10.58 18.64 2.81
N PHE A 281 -10.61 19.96 2.58
CA PHE A 281 -10.54 20.93 3.65
C PHE A 281 -11.89 21.04 4.37
N PRO A 282 -11.89 21.10 5.71
CA PRO A 282 -13.06 21.48 6.51
C PRO A 282 -13.69 22.77 5.99
N LYS A 283 -15.03 22.83 6.02
CA LYS A 283 -15.75 24.02 5.54
C LYS A 283 -15.52 25.16 6.53
N ASP A 284 -15.09 26.31 6.05
CA ASP A 284 -14.79 27.49 6.88
C ASP A 284 -13.75 27.24 7.99
N ASN A 285 -12.99 26.14 7.92
CA ASN A 285 -11.99 25.77 8.93
C ASN A 285 -10.76 25.08 8.30
N ALA A 286 -10.21 25.64 7.22
CA ALA A 286 -9.13 25.00 6.46
C ALA A 286 -7.83 24.75 7.27
N GLN A 287 -7.69 25.37 8.44
CA GLN A 287 -6.56 25.22 9.36
C GLN A 287 -6.92 24.41 10.61
N ASP A 288 -7.89 23.48 10.52
CA ASP A 288 -8.33 22.64 11.65
C ASP A 288 -7.22 21.78 12.28
N THR A 289 -6.11 21.58 11.57
CA THR A 289 -4.92 20.88 12.08
C THR A 289 -3.95 21.77 12.85
N ALA A 290 -4.14 23.10 12.85
CA ALA A 290 -3.22 24.01 13.51
C ALA A 290 -3.42 24.00 15.05
N PRO A 291 -2.36 23.86 15.86
CA PRO A 291 -2.47 23.74 17.33
C PRO A 291 -3.18 24.90 18.03
N HIS A 292 -3.16 26.10 17.43
CA HIS A 292 -3.75 27.32 17.99
C HIS A 292 -4.95 27.81 17.18
N ASN A 293 -5.56 26.95 16.37
CA ASN A 293 -6.76 27.31 15.65
C ASN A 293 -7.92 27.60 16.61
N ALA A 294 -8.47 28.81 16.56
CA ALA A 294 -9.56 29.23 17.44
C ALA A 294 -10.83 28.39 17.31
N ARG A 295 -11.06 27.79 16.12
CA ARG A 295 -12.21 26.90 15.87
C ARG A 295 -11.95 25.44 16.26
N GLY A 296 -10.73 25.10 16.65
CA GLY A 296 -10.33 23.73 16.93
C GLY A 296 -10.41 22.80 15.71
N VAL A 297 -10.43 21.50 15.97
CA VAL A 297 -10.56 20.46 14.95
C VAL A 297 -12.02 20.38 14.48
N ASP A 298 -12.24 20.17 13.18
CA ASP A 298 -13.57 19.83 12.65
C ASP A 298 -13.90 18.37 13.00
N THR A 299 -14.42 18.15 14.20
CA THR A 299 -14.69 16.80 14.73
C THR A 299 -15.73 16.06 13.90
N GLU A 300 -16.70 16.74 13.28
CA GLU A 300 -17.73 16.10 12.45
C GLU A 300 -17.09 15.50 11.19
N LEU A 301 -16.29 16.29 10.47
CA LEU A 301 -15.57 15.80 9.30
C LEU A 301 -14.57 14.71 9.66
N ARG A 302 -13.77 14.91 10.71
CA ARG A 302 -12.70 13.94 11.08
C ARG A 302 -13.26 12.62 11.59
N THR A 303 -14.38 12.63 12.31
CA THR A 303 -15.08 11.42 12.74
C THR A 303 -15.61 10.65 11.54
N ALA A 304 -16.33 11.32 10.64
CA ALA A 304 -16.88 10.70 9.43
C ALA A 304 -15.78 10.14 8.51
N GLN A 305 -14.62 10.80 8.46
CA GLN A 305 -13.44 10.30 7.78
C GLN A 305 -12.93 9.01 8.44
N ILE A 306 -12.75 8.98 9.77
CA ILE A 306 -12.32 7.77 10.49
C ILE A 306 -13.29 6.60 10.27
N GLU A 307 -14.60 6.83 10.31
CA GLU A 307 -15.62 5.81 10.02
C GLU A 307 -15.41 5.19 8.63
N MET A 308 -15.20 6.03 7.61
CA MET A 308 -14.93 5.56 6.25
C MET A 308 -13.61 4.78 6.17
N ARG A 309 -12.58 5.21 6.89
CA ARG A 309 -11.28 4.52 6.93
C ARG A 309 -11.37 3.16 7.59
N MET A 310 -12.15 3.02 8.66
CA MET A 310 -12.43 1.72 9.29
C MET A 310 -13.17 0.80 8.33
N ALA A 311 -14.19 1.30 7.62
CA ALA A 311 -14.88 0.53 6.59
C ALA A 311 -13.95 0.07 5.44
N GLU A 312 -12.99 0.91 5.03
CA GLU A 312 -11.98 0.52 4.04
C GLU A 312 -11.04 -0.58 4.55
N MET A 313 -10.64 -0.53 5.83
CA MET A 313 -9.80 -1.56 6.44
C MET A 313 -10.54 -2.90 6.57
N GLU A 314 -11.83 -2.86 6.90
CA GLU A 314 -12.69 -4.06 6.92
C GLU A 314 -12.81 -4.70 5.54
N GLU A 315 -13.01 -3.89 4.48
CA GLU A 315 -13.06 -4.38 3.11
C GLU A 315 -11.71 -4.95 2.64
N ALA A 316 -10.60 -4.33 3.05
CA ALA A 316 -9.26 -4.87 2.83
C ALA A 316 -9.09 -6.23 3.52
N TYR A 317 -9.45 -6.33 4.81
CA TYR A 317 -9.40 -7.58 5.58
C TYR A 317 -10.22 -8.70 4.92
N ARG A 318 -11.44 -8.40 4.45
CA ARG A 318 -12.29 -9.35 3.72
C ARG A 318 -11.62 -9.86 2.45
N ILE A 319 -10.90 -9.01 1.72
CA ILE A 319 -10.15 -9.41 0.52
C ILE A 319 -8.95 -10.28 0.89
N LEU A 320 -8.22 -9.95 1.97
CA LEU A 320 -7.15 -10.81 2.49
C LEU A 320 -7.69 -12.18 2.86
N GLY A 321 -8.86 -12.27 3.51
CA GLY A 321 -9.54 -13.53 3.80
C GLY A 321 -9.83 -14.37 2.54
N ARG A 322 -10.26 -13.74 1.44
CA ARG A 322 -10.45 -14.43 0.15
C ARG A 322 -9.12 -14.98 -0.39
N ILE A 323 -8.07 -14.16 -0.40
CA ILE A 323 -6.73 -14.59 -0.83
C ILE A 323 -6.25 -15.76 0.04
N ASN A 324 -6.33 -15.64 1.37
CA ASN A 324 -5.89 -16.66 2.32
C ASN A 324 -6.66 -17.97 2.17
N SER A 325 -7.94 -17.91 1.79
CA SER A 325 -8.78 -19.09 1.51
C SER A 325 -8.45 -19.80 0.18
N GLY A 326 -7.47 -19.31 -0.58
CA GLY A 326 -7.10 -19.84 -1.90
C GLY A 326 -7.90 -19.26 -3.06
N ARG A 327 -8.65 -18.17 -2.85
CA ARG A 327 -9.47 -17.50 -3.87
C ARG A 327 -8.82 -16.22 -4.42
N GLY A 328 -7.49 -16.18 -4.46
CA GLY A 328 -6.74 -15.03 -4.99
C GLY A 328 -7.06 -14.71 -6.46
N HIS A 329 -7.31 -15.73 -7.28
CA HIS A 329 -7.72 -15.57 -8.68
C HIS A 329 -9.01 -14.76 -8.86
N GLU A 330 -9.98 -14.90 -7.95
CA GLU A 330 -11.21 -14.10 -7.97
C GLU A 330 -10.93 -12.61 -7.68
N VAL A 331 -9.97 -12.35 -6.78
CA VAL A 331 -9.51 -11.00 -6.47
C VAL A 331 -8.78 -10.40 -7.66
N GLU A 332 -7.95 -11.16 -8.36
CA GLU A 332 -7.30 -10.70 -9.59
C GLU A 332 -8.31 -10.39 -10.71
N ALA A 333 -9.30 -11.27 -10.92
CA ALA A 333 -10.33 -11.08 -11.94
C ALA A 333 -11.14 -9.79 -11.74
N THR A 334 -11.37 -9.41 -10.48
CA THR A 334 -12.12 -8.21 -10.09
C THR A 334 -11.25 -6.98 -9.83
N ASN A 335 -9.92 -7.11 -9.92
CA ASN A 335 -8.99 -6.02 -9.64
C ASN A 335 -9.08 -4.91 -10.70
N LEU A 336 -9.31 -3.68 -10.23
CA LEU A 336 -9.42 -2.48 -11.03
C LEU A 336 -8.05 -1.79 -11.23
N ARG A 337 -6.99 -2.21 -10.53
CA ARG A 337 -5.60 -1.76 -10.78
C ARG A 337 -4.98 -2.49 -11.97
N ARG A 338 -5.60 -2.40 -13.14
CA ARG A 338 -5.19 -3.07 -14.38
C ARG A 338 -4.95 -2.11 -15.55
N LYS A 339 -4.35 -2.62 -16.63
CA LYS A 339 -4.10 -1.85 -17.86
C LYS A 339 -5.39 -1.20 -18.37
N GLY A 340 -5.33 0.08 -18.73
CA GLY A 340 -6.47 0.86 -19.22
C GLY A 340 -7.14 1.73 -18.14
N ASN A 341 -7.08 1.32 -16.88
CA ASN A 341 -7.66 2.06 -15.77
C ASN A 341 -6.73 3.18 -15.27
N VAL A 342 -7.30 4.25 -14.72
CA VAL A 342 -6.52 5.42 -14.27
C VAL A 342 -5.62 5.04 -13.10
N ALA A 343 -4.45 5.67 -13.03
CA ALA A 343 -3.48 5.46 -11.96
C ALA A 343 -2.98 4.00 -11.84
N SER A 344 -3.22 3.15 -12.83
CA SER A 344 -2.85 1.73 -12.81
C SER A 344 -1.50 1.47 -13.46
N SER A 345 -0.83 0.40 -13.02
CA SER A 345 0.28 -0.21 -13.76
C SER A 345 -0.29 -1.01 -14.92
N SER A 346 0.42 -1.05 -16.06
CA SER A 346 0.08 -1.98 -17.15
C SER A 346 0.23 -3.45 -16.75
N GLN A 347 1.01 -3.74 -15.70
CA GLN A 347 1.25 -5.09 -15.20
C GLN A 347 0.15 -5.61 -14.27
N GLY A 348 -0.64 -4.73 -13.63
CA GLY A 348 -1.63 -5.13 -12.61
C GLY A 348 -1.10 -6.19 -11.64
N LEU A 349 -1.82 -7.31 -11.52
CA LEU A 349 -1.45 -8.49 -10.72
C LEU A 349 -0.86 -9.63 -11.57
N THR A 350 -0.56 -9.38 -12.85
CA THR A 350 0.05 -10.37 -13.73
C THR A 350 1.36 -10.88 -13.14
N GLY A 351 1.48 -12.21 -13.08
CA GLY A 351 2.65 -12.93 -12.57
C GLY A 351 2.56 -13.32 -11.09
N ILE A 352 1.48 -12.96 -10.38
CA ILE A 352 1.23 -13.48 -9.03
C ILE A 352 0.79 -14.95 -9.12
N MET A 353 1.43 -15.81 -8.32
CA MET A 353 1.04 -17.21 -8.14
C MET A 353 0.12 -17.31 -6.92
N TRP A 354 -1.20 -17.23 -7.12
CA TRP A 354 -2.16 -17.15 -6.00
C TRP A 354 -2.23 -18.42 -5.14
N GLU A 355 -1.85 -19.57 -5.69
CA GLU A 355 -1.73 -20.83 -4.96
C GLU A 355 -0.74 -20.70 -3.81
N ASP A 356 0.35 -19.95 -4.03
CA ASP A 356 1.40 -19.75 -3.03
C ASP A 356 0.90 -18.95 -1.82
N TRP A 357 -0.26 -18.27 -1.89
CA TRP A 357 -0.84 -17.41 -0.85
C TRP A 357 -1.89 -18.10 0.04
N LYS A 358 -2.34 -19.30 -0.32
CA LYS A 358 -3.34 -20.04 0.46
C LYS A 358 -2.80 -20.41 1.85
N GLY A 359 -3.49 -20.01 2.92
CA GLY A 359 -3.11 -20.29 4.30
C GLY A 359 -1.85 -19.56 4.78
N ARG A 360 -1.38 -18.54 4.06
CA ARG A 360 -0.11 -17.85 4.33
C ARG A 360 -0.23 -16.57 5.16
N MET A 361 -1.45 -16.20 5.56
CA MET A 361 -1.71 -15.02 6.37
C MET A 361 -2.36 -15.43 7.70
N PHE A 362 -1.80 -14.97 8.81
CA PHE A 362 -2.43 -15.09 10.11
C PHE A 362 -3.47 -13.97 10.27
N LEU A 363 -4.75 -14.33 10.16
CA LEU A 363 -5.87 -13.37 10.11
C LEU A 363 -6.70 -13.29 11.40
N GLU A 364 -6.42 -14.15 12.40
CA GLU A 364 -7.18 -14.16 13.66
C GLU A 364 -6.75 -13.07 14.64
N ASN A 365 -5.54 -12.55 14.50
CA ASN A 365 -4.98 -11.51 15.35
C ASN A 365 -4.14 -10.55 14.50
N VAL A 366 -4.83 -9.79 13.65
CA VAL A 366 -4.19 -8.78 12.79
C VAL A 366 -3.79 -7.58 13.62
N THR A 367 -2.65 -6.98 13.27
CA THR A 367 -2.21 -5.72 13.87
C THR A 367 -2.71 -4.53 13.04
N ILE A 368 -3.31 -3.54 13.69
CA ILE A 368 -3.61 -2.25 13.05
C ILE A 368 -2.50 -1.26 13.37
N MET A 369 -1.90 -0.65 12.36
CA MET A 369 -0.82 0.32 12.53
C MET A 369 -1.16 1.62 11.83
N GLY A 370 -0.85 2.76 12.42
CA GLY A 370 -1.19 4.02 11.76
C GLY A 370 -0.38 5.21 12.27
N HIS A 371 -0.20 6.20 11.39
CA HIS A 371 0.54 7.42 11.69
C HIS A 371 -0.34 8.67 11.69
N SER A 372 -0.15 9.57 12.65
CA SER A 372 -0.89 10.85 12.74
C SER A 372 -2.39 10.61 12.73
N PHE A 373 -3.11 11.07 11.70
CA PHE A 373 -4.53 10.77 11.55
C PHE A 373 -4.80 9.27 11.40
N GLY A 374 -3.88 8.49 10.83
CA GLY A 374 -3.95 7.03 10.86
C GLY A 374 -3.73 6.44 12.24
N GLY A 375 -2.98 7.11 13.11
CA GLY A 375 -2.88 6.74 14.53
C GLY A 375 -4.20 6.93 15.26
N ALA A 376 -4.92 8.03 14.97
CA ALA A 376 -6.29 8.22 15.49
C ALA A 376 -7.24 7.13 14.97
N THR A 377 -7.16 6.76 13.68
CA THR A 377 -7.92 5.63 13.12
C THR A 377 -7.57 4.31 13.81
N THR A 378 -6.30 4.05 14.12
CA THR A 378 -5.89 2.86 14.90
C THR A 378 -6.56 2.84 16.26
N VAL A 379 -6.58 3.97 16.98
CA VAL A 379 -7.25 4.08 18.29
C VAL A 379 -8.74 3.75 18.17
N GLU A 380 -9.45 4.35 17.22
CA GLU A 380 -10.90 4.08 17.05
C GLU A 380 -11.18 2.64 16.61
N THR A 381 -10.31 2.05 15.79
CA THR A 381 -10.46 0.65 15.37
C THR A 381 -10.35 -0.29 16.58
N LEU A 382 -9.39 -0.04 17.48
CA LEU A 382 -9.22 -0.83 18.71
C LEU A 382 -10.38 -0.69 19.69
N ARG A 383 -11.11 0.42 19.64
CA ARG A 383 -12.30 0.66 20.48
C ARG A 383 -13.57 0.03 19.92
N THR A 384 -13.56 -0.38 18.65
CA THR A 384 -14.76 -0.82 17.94
C THR A 384 -14.89 -2.34 17.99
N GLU A 385 -15.92 -2.86 18.67
CA GLU A 385 -16.11 -4.30 18.88
C GLU A 385 -16.27 -5.13 17.59
N SER A 386 -16.75 -4.52 16.50
CA SER A 386 -16.89 -5.21 15.20
C SER A 386 -15.55 -5.62 14.57
N PHE A 387 -14.43 -5.09 15.07
CA PHE A 387 -13.07 -5.44 14.66
C PHE A 387 -12.47 -6.56 15.52
N ALA A 388 -13.26 -7.57 15.88
CA ALA A 388 -12.84 -8.69 16.75
C ALA A 388 -11.63 -9.51 16.24
N TRP A 389 -11.27 -9.37 14.96
CA TRP A 389 -10.08 -9.98 14.34
C TRP A 389 -8.79 -9.17 14.56
N VAL A 390 -8.90 -7.98 15.16
CA VAL A 390 -7.77 -7.14 15.57
C VAL A 390 -7.42 -7.50 17.01
N GLY A 391 -6.20 -7.98 17.28
CA GLY A 391 -5.77 -8.22 18.66
C GLY A 391 -4.74 -7.23 19.19
N GLN A 392 -4.16 -6.36 18.36
CA GLN A 392 -3.29 -5.27 18.82
C GLN A 392 -3.20 -4.11 17.83
N GLY A 393 -2.72 -2.96 18.30
CA GLY A 393 -2.40 -1.85 17.43
C GLY A 393 -1.14 -1.08 17.80
N ILE A 394 -0.53 -0.47 16.77
CA ILE A 394 0.70 0.32 16.87
C ILE A 394 0.39 1.74 16.42
N ILE A 395 0.61 2.69 17.32
CA ILE A 395 0.27 4.10 17.12
C ILE A 395 1.56 4.89 16.91
N LEU A 396 1.72 5.48 15.72
CA LEU A 396 2.86 6.32 15.39
C LEU A 396 2.45 7.80 15.41
N ASP A 397 2.81 8.51 16.48
CA ASP A 397 2.60 9.96 16.60
C ASP A 397 1.16 10.39 16.28
N ALA A 398 0.19 9.83 17.02
CA ALA A 398 -1.24 10.05 16.73
C ALA A 398 -1.63 11.52 16.79
N TRP A 399 -2.49 11.92 15.85
CA TRP A 399 -3.21 13.19 15.95
C TRP A 399 -4.39 13.03 16.91
N GLY A 400 -4.08 13.08 18.21
CA GLY A 400 -5.05 12.91 19.30
C GLY A 400 -6.33 13.75 19.17
N PRO A 401 -6.25 15.05 18.78
CA PRO A 401 -7.45 15.87 18.61
C PRO A 401 -8.50 15.36 17.60
N ALA A 402 -8.16 14.38 16.75
CA ALA A 402 -9.10 13.76 15.83
C ALA A 402 -9.73 12.46 16.33
N THR A 403 -9.27 11.92 17.46
CA THR A 403 -9.95 10.79 18.11
C THR A 403 -11.28 11.24 18.68
N VAL A 404 -12.29 10.38 18.62
CA VAL A 404 -13.59 10.63 19.22
C VAL A 404 -13.42 10.50 20.74
N LEU A 405 -13.85 11.51 21.50
CA LEU A 405 -13.89 11.39 22.96
C LEU A 405 -15.06 10.47 23.34
N PRO A 406 -14.83 9.49 24.24
CA PRO A 406 -15.85 8.52 24.64
C PRO A 406 -17.03 9.14 25.39
#